data_AF-A0A176ZDK6-F1
#
_entry.id   AF-A0A176ZDK6-F1
#
_cell.length_a   1.000
_cell.length_b   1.000
_cell.length_c   1.000
_cell.angle_alpha   90.00
_cell.angle_beta   90.00
_cell.angle_gamma   90.00
#
_symmetry.space_group_name_H-M   'P 1'
#
loop_
_entity.id
_entity.type
_entity.pdbx_description
1 polymer ?
#
loop_
_entity_poly.entity_id
_entity_poly.type
_entity_poly.pdbx_seq_one_letter_code
_entity_poly.pdbx_strand_id
1 'polypeptide(L)'
;MSEFFGPLDSEGRVPPLQQTRVATFLISAHGALARQSAFTLPTRLESAWQTELNAQLFRETEIVSLLMRATSWAPDPGLGYMVATWESAWFPQPVYEISDWPLAVAIGLATLAHAVHAGIRPAALLPAEANPEDPFAMALRRIEFESGRLLEAQILSLKGPDLVPFRDAVNSALERRHAEVRKLWRETLQSVGVAFDE
;
A
#
# COMPACT_ATOMS: atom_id res chain seq x y z
N MET A 1 19.23 12.46 9.54
CA MET A 1 18.12 11.93 8.71
C MET A 1 17.20 13.10 8.41
N SER A 2 16.57 13.10 7.25
CA SER A 2 15.68 14.17 6.77
C SER A 2 14.22 13.80 7.05
N GLU A 3 13.29 14.75 7.14
CA GLU A 3 11.85 14.45 7.16
C GLU A 3 11.31 14.13 5.75
N PHE A 4 12.02 14.56 4.70
CA PHE A 4 11.62 14.44 3.29
C PHE A 4 12.66 13.68 2.46
N PHE A 5 12.26 13.22 1.27
CA PHE A 5 13.17 12.65 0.28
C PHE A 5 14.26 13.65 -0.14
N GLY A 6 15.45 13.14 -0.47
CA GLY A 6 16.55 13.95 -0.96
C GLY A 6 17.90 13.71 -0.25
N PRO A 7 18.91 14.57 -0.48
CA PRO A 7 18.84 15.82 -1.23
C PRO A 7 18.44 15.60 -2.69
N LEU A 8 17.66 16.54 -3.25
CA LEU A 8 17.25 16.50 -4.65
C LEU A 8 18.45 16.74 -5.57
N ASP A 9 18.39 16.22 -6.80
CA ASP A 9 19.37 16.53 -7.83
C ASP A 9 19.21 17.96 -8.39
N SER A 10 20.07 18.35 -9.33
CA SER A 10 20.03 19.68 -9.96
C SER A 10 18.75 19.98 -10.75
N GLU A 11 17.96 18.95 -11.07
CA GLU A 11 16.67 19.06 -11.75
C GLU A 11 15.48 18.94 -10.78
N GLY A 12 15.75 18.93 -9.47
CA GLY A 12 14.73 18.82 -8.43
C GLY A 12 14.14 17.41 -8.27
N ARG A 13 14.86 16.36 -8.69
CA ARG A 13 14.39 14.97 -8.64
C ARG A 13 14.92 14.24 -7.40
N VAL A 14 14.12 13.29 -6.92
CA VAL A 14 14.54 12.36 -5.86
C VAL A 14 15.68 11.46 -6.38
N PRO A 15 16.76 11.20 -5.62
CA PRO A 15 17.86 10.37 -6.10
C PRO A 15 17.41 8.95 -6.50
N PRO A 16 17.95 8.37 -7.60
CA PRO A 16 17.55 7.05 -8.12
C PRO A 16 17.54 5.91 -7.10
N LEU A 17 18.49 5.91 -6.15
CA LEU A 17 18.54 4.89 -5.10
C LEU A 17 17.35 4.99 -4.13
N GLN A 18 16.93 6.21 -3.78
CA GLN A 18 15.73 6.41 -2.95
C GLN A 18 14.47 6.05 -3.73
N GLN A 19 14.39 6.46 -5.00
CA GLN A 19 13.27 6.07 -5.87
C GLN A 19 13.13 4.55 -5.94
N THR A 20 14.24 3.83 -6.14
CA THR A 20 14.27 2.37 -6.21
C THR A 20 13.68 1.73 -4.96
N ARG A 21 14.19 2.07 -3.76
CA ARG A 21 13.71 1.46 -2.51
C ARG A 21 12.23 1.73 -2.25
N VAL A 22 11.80 2.98 -2.42
CA VAL A 22 10.41 3.39 -2.22
C VAL A 22 9.50 2.72 -3.24
N ALA A 23 9.86 2.74 -4.53
CA ALA A 23 9.10 2.11 -5.58
C ALA A 23 8.98 0.60 -5.36
N THR A 24 10.05 -0.08 -4.97
CA THR A 24 9.99 -1.52 -4.68
C THR A 24 9.07 -1.82 -3.51
N PHE A 25 9.13 -1.05 -2.41
CA PHE A 25 8.21 -1.24 -1.29
C PHE A 25 6.75 -1.07 -1.72
N LEU A 26 6.45 0.00 -2.45
CA LEU A 26 5.10 0.28 -2.96
C LEU A 26 4.64 -0.81 -3.94
N ILE A 27 5.49 -1.24 -4.88
CA ILE A 27 5.20 -2.34 -5.80
C ILE A 27 4.94 -3.64 -5.04
N SER A 28 5.70 -3.91 -3.97
CA SER A 28 5.52 -5.09 -3.12
C SER A 28 4.15 -5.06 -2.44
N ALA A 29 3.79 -3.94 -1.79
CA ALA A 29 2.50 -3.79 -1.10
C ALA A 29 1.31 -3.84 -2.06
N HIS A 30 1.29 -2.98 -3.09
CA HIS A 30 0.21 -2.93 -4.08
C HIS A 30 0.15 -4.21 -4.92
N GLY A 31 1.30 -4.80 -5.26
CA GLY A 31 1.36 -6.08 -5.94
C GLY A 31 0.77 -7.22 -5.10
N ALA A 32 0.98 -7.22 -3.78
CA ALA A 32 0.36 -8.21 -2.91
C ALA A 32 -1.16 -8.03 -2.81
N LEU A 33 -1.66 -6.79 -2.73
CA LEU A 33 -3.09 -6.50 -2.82
C LEU A 33 -3.69 -6.97 -4.13
N ALA A 34 -3.04 -6.69 -5.27
CA ALA A 34 -3.47 -7.16 -6.58
C ALA A 34 -3.55 -8.70 -6.63
N ARG A 35 -2.49 -9.40 -6.19
CA ARG A 35 -2.46 -10.87 -6.17
C ARG A 35 -3.58 -11.43 -5.30
N GLN A 36 -3.75 -10.93 -4.09
CA GLN A 36 -4.79 -11.41 -3.18
C GLN A 36 -6.20 -11.15 -3.70
N SER A 37 -6.46 -9.98 -4.28
CA SER A 37 -7.73 -9.68 -4.94
C SER A 37 -8.00 -10.65 -6.09
N ALA A 38 -7.00 -10.93 -6.93
CA ALA A 38 -7.14 -11.88 -8.03
C ALA A 38 -7.50 -13.31 -7.56
N PHE A 39 -6.93 -13.77 -6.44
CA PHE A 39 -7.24 -15.08 -5.86
C PHE A 39 -8.57 -15.13 -5.08
N THR A 40 -9.05 -13.98 -4.61
CA THR A 40 -10.31 -13.88 -3.84
C THR A 40 -11.51 -13.69 -4.75
N LEU A 41 -11.31 -13.18 -5.97
CA LEU A 41 -12.40 -12.92 -6.90
C LEU A 41 -13.07 -14.21 -7.39
N PRO A 42 -14.41 -14.30 -7.31
CA PRO A 42 -15.15 -15.40 -7.90
C PRO A 42 -15.16 -15.31 -9.42
N THR A 43 -15.45 -16.43 -10.09
CA THR A 43 -15.56 -16.50 -11.56
C THR A 43 -16.74 -15.70 -12.12
N ARG A 44 -17.74 -15.37 -11.29
CA ARG A 44 -18.87 -14.50 -11.61
C ARG A 44 -19.06 -13.47 -10.51
N LEU A 45 -19.27 -12.23 -10.91
CA LEU A 45 -19.57 -11.12 -10.01
C LEU A 45 -21.09 -11.03 -9.84
N GLU A 46 -21.57 -11.37 -8.65
CA GLU A 46 -22.99 -11.44 -8.29
C GLU A 46 -23.37 -10.41 -7.22
N SER A 47 -22.39 -9.73 -6.61
CA SER A 47 -22.61 -8.78 -5.52
C SER A 47 -21.70 -7.56 -5.60
N ALA A 48 -22.12 -6.46 -4.95
CA ALA A 48 -21.42 -5.18 -4.99
C ALA A 48 -19.98 -5.25 -4.44
N TRP A 49 -19.73 -6.04 -3.39
CA TRP A 49 -18.37 -6.19 -2.83
C TRP A 49 -17.42 -6.91 -3.79
N GLN A 50 -17.92 -7.83 -4.62
CA GLN A 50 -17.12 -8.49 -5.66
C GLN A 50 -16.76 -7.53 -6.79
N THR A 51 -17.68 -6.64 -7.17
CA THR A 51 -17.39 -5.55 -8.12
C THR A 51 -16.31 -4.61 -7.58
N GLU A 52 -16.37 -4.26 -6.28
CA GLU A 52 -15.37 -3.42 -5.64
C GLU A 52 -13.99 -4.10 -5.60
N LEU A 53 -13.91 -5.37 -5.21
CA LEU A 53 -12.65 -6.13 -5.26
C LEU A 53 -12.06 -6.21 -6.67
N ASN A 54 -12.92 -6.34 -7.69
CA ASN A 54 -12.48 -6.34 -9.08
C ASN A 54 -11.93 -4.97 -9.49
N ALA A 55 -12.60 -3.88 -9.13
CA ALA A 55 -12.10 -2.54 -9.36
C ALA A 55 -10.75 -2.33 -8.65
N GLN A 56 -10.63 -2.78 -7.39
CA GLN A 56 -9.40 -2.72 -6.63
C GLN A 56 -8.26 -3.46 -7.33
N LEU A 57 -8.45 -4.70 -7.78
CA LEU A 57 -7.43 -5.45 -8.53
C LEU A 57 -6.80 -4.64 -9.68
N PHE A 58 -7.64 -4.01 -10.51
CA PHE A 58 -7.15 -3.21 -11.64
C PHE A 58 -6.41 -1.95 -11.18
N ARG A 59 -6.89 -1.28 -10.12
CA ARG A 59 -6.23 -0.11 -9.55
C ARG A 59 -4.86 -0.44 -8.97
N GLU A 60 -4.75 -1.51 -8.21
CA GLU A 60 -3.46 -1.96 -7.66
C GLU A 60 -2.47 -2.29 -8.78
N THR A 61 -2.94 -2.96 -9.84
CA THR A 61 -2.12 -3.31 -11.01
C THR A 61 -1.67 -2.07 -11.80
N GLU A 62 -2.54 -1.06 -11.92
CA GLU A 62 -2.23 0.24 -12.53
C GLU A 62 -1.13 0.96 -11.75
N ILE A 63 -1.21 0.98 -10.41
CA ILE A 63 -0.18 1.57 -9.52
C ILE A 63 1.17 0.88 -9.73
N VAL A 64 1.20 -0.46 -9.74
CA VAL A 64 2.44 -1.22 -9.98
C VAL A 64 3.04 -0.85 -11.35
N SER A 65 2.21 -0.85 -12.40
CA SER A 65 2.66 -0.53 -13.76
C SER A 65 3.14 0.92 -13.90
N LEU A 66 2.53 1.85 -13.16
CA LEU A 66 2.94 3.25 -13.09
C LEU A 66 4.33 3.38 -12.46
N LEU A 67 4.54 2.77 -11.28
CA LEU A 67 5.83 2.81 -10.57
C LEU A 67 6.95 2.16 -11.38
N MET A 68 6.69 1.02 -12.02
CA MET A 68 7.67 0.35 -12.87
C MET A 68 8.21 1.26 -13.98
N ARG A 69 7.37 2.14 -14.53
CA ARG A 69 7.73 3.07 -15.61
C ARG A 69 8.28 4.40 -15.12
N ALA A 70 7.75 4.92 -14.01
CA ALA A 70 8.08 6.25 -13.51
C ALA A 70 9.41 6.29 -12.73
N THR A 71 9.86 5.15 -12.21
CA THR A 71 11.04 5.06 -11.34
C THR A 71 12.33 5.05 -12.15
N SER A 72 13.28 5.91 -11.77
CA SER A 72 14.68 5.80 -12.20
C SER A 72 15.39 4.71 -11.40
N TRP A 73 15.41 3.49 -11.95
CA TRP A 73 15.97 2.31 -11.29
C TRP A 73 17.49 2.38 -11.14
N ALA A 74 17.97 2.09 -9.93
CA ALA A 74 19.39 1.95 -9.62
C ALA A 74 19.66 0.58 -8.95
N PRO A 75 20.82 -0.06 -9.21
CA PRO A 75 21.18 -1.27 -8.50
C PRO A 75 21.28 -1.05 -6.99
N ASP A 76 20.59 -1.87 -6.21
CA ASP A 76 20.60 -1.82 -4.75
C ASP A 76 20.72 -3.23 -4.14
N PRO A 77 21.96 -3.68 -3.83
CA PRO A 77 22.17 -5.01 -3.25
C PRO A 77 21.49 -5.22 -1.89
N GLY A 78 21.22 -4.14 -1.14
CA GLY A 78 20.55 -4.22 0.17
C GLY A 78 19.07 -4.58 0.07
N LEU A 79 18.47 -4.40 -1.10
CA LEU A 79 17.04 -4.55 -1.33
C LEU A 79 16.54 -5.99 -1.14
N GLY A 80 17.36 -6.99 -1.45
CA GLY A 80 16.97 -8.40 -1.37
C GLY A 80 16.50 -8.83 0.02
N TYR A 81 17.20 -8.39 1.07
CA TYR A 81 16.82 -8.67 2.46
C TYR A 81 15.53 -7.94 2.87
N MET A 82 15.37 -6.70 2.41
CA MET A 82 14.18 -5.89 2.72
C MET A 82 12.93 -6.49 2.09
N VAL A 83 13.00 -6.85 0.81
CA VAL A 83 11.87 -7.48 0.08
C VAL A 83 11.40 -8.76 0.76
N ALA A 84 12.33 -9.62 1.21
CA ALA A 84 11.96 -10.84 1.93
C ALA A 84 11.16 -10.55 3.21
N THR A 85 11.53 -9.50 3.94
CA THR A 85 10.82 -9.08 5.16
C THR A 85 9.42 -8.56 4.82
N TRP A 86 9.31 -7.70 3.80
CA TRP A 86 8.03 -7.14 3.36
C TRP A 86 7.04 -8.20 2.88
N GLU A 87 7.48 -9.09 1.99
CA GLU A 87 6.59 -10.09 1.37
C GLU A 87 5.97 -11.03 2.40
N SER A 88 6.65 -11.30 3.51
CA SER A 88 6.08 -12.10 4.61
C SER A 88 4.92 -11.42 5.33
N ALA A 89 4.97 -10.09 5.48
CA ALA A 89 3.90 -9.32 6.11
C ALA A 89 2.65 -9.24 5.22
N TRP A 90 2.84 -9.35 3.90
CA TRP A 90 1.76 -9.32 2.94
C TRP A 90 1.01 -10.65 2.80
N PHE A 91 1.35 -11.69 3.56
CA PHE A 91 0.60 -12.94 3.47
C PHE A 91 -0.87 -12.75 3.88
N PRO A 92 -1.80 -13.50 3.25
CA PRO A 92 -3.20 -13.50 3.65
C PRO A 92 -3.33 -13.82 5.14
N GLN A 93 -4.06 -12.97 5.87
CA GLN A 93 -4.43 -13.23 7.26
C GLN A 93 -5.94 -13.07 7.37
N PRO A 94 -6.70 -14.17 7.24
CA PRO A 94 -8.14 -14.17 7.48
C PRO A 94 -8.45 -13.73 8.91
N VAL A 95 -9.61 -13.13 9.12
CA VAL A 95 -10.10 -12.82 10.48
C VAL A 95 -10.65 -14.10 11.11
N TYR A 96 -9.79 -14.85 11.80
CA TYR A 96 -10.07 -16.20 12.30
C TYR A 96 -11.24 -16.31 13.28
N GLU A 97 -11.66 -15.20 13.87
CA GLU A 97 -12.84 -15.11 14.74
C GLU A 97 -14.16 -15.22 13.96
N ILE A 98 -14.12 -15.18 12.62
CA ILE A 98 -15.28 -15.29 11.73
C ILE A 98 -15.32 -16.71 11.14
N SER A 99 -16.38 -17.46 11.45
CA SER A 99 -16.54 -18.84 10.99
C SER A 99 -16.83 -18.98 9.50
N ASP A 100 -17.42 -17.96 8.87
CA ASP A 100 -17.61 -17.89 7.42
C ASP A 100 -16.26 -17.58 6.76
N TRP A 101 -15.63 -18.61 6.19
CA TRP A 101 -14.27 -18.52 5.68
C TRP A 101 -14.11 -17.55 4.49
N PRO A 102 -14.95 -17.60 3.43
CA PRO A 102 -14.94 -16.58 2.38
C PRO A 102 -15.03 -15.15 2.93
N LEU A 103 -15.93 -14.91 3.89
CA LEU A 103 -16.08 -13.62 4.52
C LEU A 103 -14.84 -13.23 5.34
N ALA A 104 -14.27 -14.15 6.12
CA ALA A 104 -13.06 -13.95 6.90
C ALA A 104 -11.85 -13.57 6.04
N VAL A 105 -11.70 -14.20 4.87
CA VAL A 105 -10.66 -13.89 3.88
C VAL A 105 -10.89 -12.51 3.28
N ALA A 106 -12.12 -12.20 2.85
CA ALA A 106 -12.46 -10.91 2.25
C ALA A 106 -12.22 -9.73 3.21
N ILE A 107 -12.59 -9.90 4.49
CA ILE A 107 -12.33 -8.89 5.53
C ILE A 107 -10.84 -8.79 5.82
N GLY A 108 -10.11 -9.91 5.87
CA GLY A 108 -8.65 -9.92 6.02
C GLY A 108 -7.96 -9.11 4.92
N LEU A 109 -8.39 -9.27 3.66
CA LEU A 109 -7.90 -8.48 2.54
C LEU A 109 -8.29 -7.00 2.65
N ALA A 110 -9.54 -6.70 2.98
CA ALA A 110 -10.02 -5.33 3.14
C ALA A 110 -9.30 -4.56 4.25
N THR A 111 -8.98 -5.22 5.38
CA THR A 111 -8.22 -4.61 6.48
C THR A 111 -6.75 -4.36 6.10
N LEU A 112 -6.11 -5.27 5.35
CA LEU A 112 -4.76 -5.04 4.81
C LEU A 112 -4.75 -3.87 3.82
N ALA A 113 -5.70 -3.85 2.88
CA ALA A 113 -5.82 -2.77 1.92
C ALA A 113 -6.03 -1.41 2.60
N HIS A 114 -6.93 -1.36 3.58
CA HIS A 114 -7.15 -0.17 4.38
C HIS A 114 -5.86 0.32 5.05
N ALA A 115 -5.13 -0.59 5.70
CA ALA A 115 -3.88 -0.24 6.36
C ALA A 115 -2.82 0.29 5.38
N VAL A 116 -2.71 -0.30 4.18
CA VAL A 116 -1.81 0.16 3.10
C VAL A 116 -2.19 1.57 2.64
N HIS A 117 -3.45 1.80 2.22
CA HIS A 117 -3.85 3.09 1.65
C HIS A 117 -3.90 4.23 2.68
N ALA A 118 -4.22 3.92 3.94
CA ALA A 118 -4.23 4.92 5.00
C ALA A 118 -2.83 5.20 5.57
N GLY A 119 -2.00 4.16 5.70
CA GLY A 119 -0.71 4.24 6.39
C GLY A 119 0.45 4.72 5.53
N ILE A 120 0.37 4.57 4.21
CA ILE A 120 1.46 4.90 3.29
C ILE A 120 1.12 6.19 2.53
N ARG A 121 1.87 7.26 2.82
CA ARG A 121 1.66 8.61 2.28
C ARG A 121 2.92 9.09 1.55
N PRO A 122 3.18 8.57 0.34
CA PRO A 122 4.47 8.78 -0.31
C PRO A 122 4.61 10.19 -0.91
N ALA A 123 3.51 10.85 -1.28
CA ALA A 123 3.57 12.20 -1.83
C ALA A 123 3.85 13.24 -0.75
N ALA A 124 3.41 12.99 0.49
CA ALA A 124 3.70 13.84 1.65
C ALA A 124 5.20 13.94 1.98
N LEU A 125 6.03 13.04 1.44
CA LEU A 125 7.47 13.01 1.65
C LEU A 125 8.28 13.73 0.56
N LEU A 126 7.61 14.23 -0.48
CA LEU A 126 8.26 15.06 -1.48
C LEU A 126 8.52 16.46 -0.89
N PRO A 127 9.76 16.98 -0.98
CA PRO A 127 10.03 18.38 -0.67
C PRO A 127 9.17 19.33 -1.53
N ALA A 128 8.93 20.54 -1.03
CA ALA A 128 8.16 21.55 -1.78
C ALA A 128 8.84 21.94 -3.10
N GLU A 129 10.16 21.84 -3.15
CA GLU A 129 11.01 22.14 -4.31
C GLU A 129 11.09 20.99 -5.31
N ALA A 130 10.48 19.83 -5.03
CA ALA A 130 10.50 18.68 -5.92
C ALA A 130 9.81 19.01 -7.24
N ASN A 131 10.49 18.71 -8.35
CA ASN A 131 10.04 19.04 -9.69
C ASN A 131 8.60 18.51 -9.95
N PRO A 132 7.65 19.38 -10.30
CA PRO A 132 6.27 18.97 -10.53
C PRO A 132 6.10 18.03 -11.74
N GLU A 133 7.01 18.13 -12.72
CA GLU A 133 6.99 17.36 -13.97
C GLU A 133 7.87 16.10 -13.91
N ASP A 134 8.52 15.82 -12.78
CA ASP A 134 9.27 14.58 -12.60
C ASP A 134 8.30 13.38 -12.57
N PRO A 135 8.47 12.36 -13.44
CA PRO A 135 7.54 11.24 -13.53
C PRO A 135 7.36 10.49 -12.20
N PHE A 136 8.43 10.33 -11.42
CA PHE A 136 8.36 9.65 -10.12
C PHE A 136 7.55 10.47 -9.10
N ALA A 137 7.83 11.76 -8.97
CA ALA A 137 7.05 12.67 -8.11
C ALA A 137 5.56 12.72 -8.51
N MET A 138 5.25 12.78 -9.81
CA MET A 138 3.88 12.70 -10.32
C MET A 138 3.21 11.36 -9.97
N ALA A 139 3.94 10.25 -10.08
CA ALA A 139 3.43 8.93 -9.73
C ALA A 139 3.08 8.84 -8.24
N LEU A 140 3.94 9.32 -7.34
CA LEU A 140 3.65 9.31 -5.89
C LEU A 140 2.39 10.12 -5.55
N ARG A 141 2.23 11.31 -6.15
CA ARG A 141 1.03 12.15 -6.00
C ARG A 141 -0.22 11.43 -6.49
N ARG A 142 -0.15 10.77 -7.66
CA ARG A 142 -1.26 10.00 -8.24
C ARG A 142 -1.66 8.82 -7.35
N ILE A 143 -0.68 8.09 -6.82
CA ILE A 143 -0.90 6.94 -5.93
C ILE A 143 -1.57 7.36 -4.64
N GLU A 144 -1.11 8.45 -4.02
CA GLU A 144 -1.71 8.95 -2.79
C GLU A 144 -3.15 9.43 -3.00
N PHE A 145 -3.41 10.11 -4.12
CA PHE A 145 -4.77 10.50 -4.51
C PHE A 145 -5.69 9.29 -4.70
N GLU A 146 -5.24 8.27 -5.44
CA GLU A 146 -6.03 7.06 -5.67
C GLU A 146 -6.24 6.26 -4.37
N SER A 147 -5.22 6.18 -3.52
CA SER A 147 -5.32 5.55 -2.20
C SER A 147 -6.37 6.23 -1.32
N GLY A 148 -6.49 7.56 -1.38
CA GLY A 148 -7.56 8.28 -0.69
C GLY A 148 -8.95 7.85 -1.14
N ARG A 149 -9.17 7.68 -2.45
CA ARG A 149 -10.46 7.21 -3.01
C ARG A 149 -10.78 5.78 -2.59
N LEU A 150 -9.79 4.87 -2.66
CA LEU A 150 -9.94 3.48 -2.27
C LEU A 150 -10.22 3.33 -0.76
N LEU A 151 -9.58 4.17 0.05
CA LEU A 151 -9.77 4.18 1.50
C LEU A 151 -11.23 4.50 1.87
N GLU A 152 -11.88 5.45 1.19
CA GLU A 152 -13.29 5.78 1.43
C GLU A 152 -14.21 4.57 1.14
N ALA A 153 -13.99 3.87 0.02
CA ALA A 153 -14.73 2.66 -0.32
C ALA A 153 -14.53 1.54 0.72
N GLN A 154 -13.30 1.35 1.20
CA GLN A 154 -12.97 0.36 2.22
C GLN A 154 -13.58 0.71 3.57
N ILE A 155 -13.59 1.98 3.97
CA ILE A 155 -14.26 2.43 5.20
C ILE A 155 -15.74 2.09 5.14
N LEU A 156 -16.42 2.38 4.02
CA LEU A 156 -17.83 2.08 3.84
C LEU A 156 -18.10 0.57 3.92
N SER A 157 -17.29 -0.24 3.23
CA SER A 157 -17.38 -1.70 3.25
C SER A 157 -17.18 -2.28 4.66
N LEU A 158 -16.09 -1.92 5.34
CA LEU A 158 -15.78 -2.38 6.69
C LEU A 158 -16.78 -1.88 7.74
N LYS A 159 -17.51 -0.79 7.45
CA LYS A 159 -18.58 -0.27 8.30
C LYS A 159 -19.98 -0.79 7.98
N GLY A 160 -20.12 -1.70 7.01
CA GLY A 160 -21.40 -2.26 6.60
C GLY A 160 -22.18 -2.96 7.73
N PRO A 161 -23.53 -3.04 7.61
CA PRO A 161 -24.40 -3.65 8.61
C PRO A 161 -24.11 -5.14 8.83
N ASP A 162 -23.71 -5.86 7.78
CA ASP A 162 -23.41 -7.30 7.83
C ASP A 162 -22.20 -7.62 8.72
N LEU A 163 -21.35 -6.62 8.99
CA LEU A 163 -20.15 -6.76 9.82
C LEU A 163 -20.38 -6.35 11.27
N VAL A 164 -21.59 -5.88 11.63
CA VAL A 164 -21.92 -5.49 13.01
C VAL A 164 -21.65 -6.61 14.02
N PRO A 165 -22.01 -7.89 13.77
CA PRO A 165 -21.72 -8.98 14.69
C PRO A 165 -20.22 -9.26 14.90
N PHE A 166 -19.37 -8.80 13.98
CA PHE A 166 -17.93 -9.09 13.97
C PHE A 166 -17.06 -7.86 14.28
N ARG A 167 -17.66 -6.78 14.77
CA ARG A 167 -17.00 -5.47 14.95
C ARG A 167 -15.65 -5.54 15.69
N ASP A 168 -15.62 -6.24 16.81
CA ASP A 168 -14.41 -6.31 17.64
C ASP A 168 -13.29 -7.06 16.92
N ALA A 169 -13.63 -8.13 16.20
CA ALA A 169 -12.67 -8.88 15.39
C ALA A 169 -12.13 -8.05 14.22
N VAL A 170 -13.01 -7.35 13.49
CA VAL A 170 -12.64 -6.45 12.39
C VAL A 170 -11.72 -5.33 12.88
N ASN A 171 -12.07 -4.67 13.98
CA ASN A 171 -11.26 -3.59 14.56
C ASN A 171 -9.89 -4.11 15.02
N SER A 172 -9.85 -5.27 15.69
CA SER A 172 -8.60 -5.88 16.14
C SER A 172 -7.70 -6.28 14.97
N ALA A 173 -8.26 -6.80 13.88
CA ALA A 173 -7.52 -7.09 12.65
C ALA A 173 -6.98 -5.80 12.00
N LEU A 174 -7.81 -4.75 11.93
CA LEU A 174 -7.45 -3.46 11.36
C LEU A 174 -6.29 -2.81 12.12
N GLU A 175 -6.35 -2.75 13.44
CA GLU A 175 -5.28 -2.17 14.27
C GLU A 175 -3.96 -2.94 14.12
N ARG A 176 -4.02 -4.27 14.09
CA ARG A 176 -2.82 -5.10 13.83
C ARG A 176 -2.20 -4.79 12.48
N ARG A 177 -3.00 -4.74 11.42
CA ARG A 177 -2.51 -4.42 10.06
C ARG A 177 -1.94 -3.02 9.97
N HIS A 178 -2.57 -2.04 10.61
CA HIS A 178 -2.01 -0.69 10.68
C HIS A 178 -0.66 -0.65 11.39
N ALA A 179 -0.52 -1.33 12.54
CA ALA A 179 0.75 -1.37 13.26
C ALA A 179 1.87 -2.00 12.42
N GLU A 180 1.56 -3.10 11.73
CA GLU A 180 2.49 -3.80 10.84
C GLU A 180 2.90 -2.92 9.65
N VAL A 181 1.94 -2.37 8.91
CA VAL A 181 2.21 -1.51 7.74
C VAL A 181 3.01 -0.27 8.14
N ARG A 182 2.66 0.40 9.24
CA ARG A 182 3.39 1.59 9.72
C ARG A 182 4.83 1.25 10.09
N LYS A 183 5.06 0.10 10.73
CA LYS A 183 6.40 -0.36 11.06
C LYS A 183 7.24 -0.55 9.79
N LEU A 184 6.74 -1.31 8.82
CA LEU A 184 7.45 -1.59 7.58
C LEU A 184 7.69 -0.32 6.75
N TRP A 185 6.71 0.59 6.73
CA TRP A 185 6.87 1.86 6.03
C TRP A 185 7.96 2.71 6.68
N ARG A 186 7.99 2.80 8.01
CA ARG A 186 9.04 3.51 8.74
C ARG A 186 10.42 2.91 8.49
N GLU A 187 10.55 1.59 8.52
CA GLU A 187 11.81 0.88 8.24
C GLU A 187 12.29 1.16 6.79
N THR A 188 11.37 1.15 5.83
CA THR A 188 11.65 1.55 4.45
C THR A 188 12.15 3.00 4.37
N LEU A 189 11.50 3.92 5.07
CA LEU A 189 11.89 5.33 5.08
C LEU A 189 13.26 5.57 5.72
N GLN A 190 13.54 4.91 6.84
CA GLN A 190 14.86 4.95 7.48
C GLN A 190 15.95 4.47 6.53
N SER A 191 15.66 3.44 5.72
CA SER A 191 16.62 2.93 4.73
C SER A 191 16.96 3.96 3.64
N VAL A 192 16.07 4.91 3.35
CA VAL A 192 16.33 6.00 2.39
C VAL A 192 16.77 7.30 3.07
N GLY A 193 17.07 7.26 4.38
CA GLY A 193 17.55 8.40 5.15
C GLY A 193 16.45 9.34 5.64
N VAL A 194 15.18 8.91 5.57
CA VAL A 194 14.01 9.64 6.05
C VAL A 194 13.63 9.18 7.45
N ALA A 195 13.44 10.11 8.39
CA ALA A 195 13.01 9.83 9.76
C ALA A 195 11.87 10.76 10.18
N PHE A 196 11.02 10.27 11.08
CA PHE A 196 10.06 11.08 11.81
C PHE A 196 10.58 11.21 13.23
N ASP A 197 10.60 12.44 13.76
CA ASP A 197 10.79 12.64 15.19
C ASP A 197 9.59 12.03 15.96
N GLU A 198 9.87 11.31 17.05
CA GLU A 198 8.87 10.61 17.88
C GLU A 198 7.95 11.56 18.65
#